data_AF-A0A022M9S4-F1
#
_entry.id   AF-A0A022M9S4-F1
#
_cell.length_a   1.000
_cell.length_b   1.000
_cell.length_c   1.000
_cell.angle_alpha   90.00
_cell.angle_beta   90.00
_cell.angle_gamma   90.00
#
_symmetry.space_group_name_H-M   'P 1'
#
loop_
_entity.id
_entity.type
_entity.pdbx_description
1 polymer ?
#
loop_
_entity_poly.entity_id
_entity_poly.type
_entity_poly.pdbx_seq_one_letter_code
_entity_poly.pdbx_strand_id
1 'polypeptide(L)'
;MGPLKGGVGTASTVLASGVTVAALVVANAAGSVVDPETGVLYGELFQGRAVYPEARVHEDARRRIARAAARNAPPPLNTTLAVVATDAELSKAQAQKLAGTAHDGIARAVRPVHLLNDGDTVFALATGSRPLEADPGTGGSLALNEVLAAGADTVTRAIVNAVRAAGPVDGPGGTWPAYRELYGQR
;
A
#
# COMPACT_ATOMS: atom_id res chain seq x y z
N MET A 1 -3.91 9.86 3.60
CA MET A 1 -2.64 9.50 2.90
C MET A 1 -1.91 10.79 2.64
N GLY A 2 -1.30 11.35 3.69
CA GLY A 2 -0.89 12.75 3.70
C GLY A 2 -2.10 13.64 3.39
N PRO A 3 -2.00 14.59 2.45
CA PRO A 3 -3.09 15.51 2.16
C PRO A 3 -4.16 14.95 1.19
N LEU A 4 -4.01 13.70 0.72
CA LEU A 4 -4.96 13.07 -0.17
C LEU A 4 -5.90 12.12 0.56
N LYS A 5 -7.10 11.97 -0.01
CA LYS A 5 -8.07 10.98 0.44
C LYS A 5 -7.52 9.57 0.25
N GLY A 6 -7.41 8.85 1.36
CA GLY A 6 -7.15 7.41 1.38
C GLY A 6 -8.44 6.59 1.27
N GLY A 7 -8.37 5.31 1.60
CA GLY A 7 -9.53 4.43 1.48
C GLY A 7 -9.19 2.97 1.73
N VAL A 8 -10.02 2.08 1.18
CA VAL A 8 -9.80 0.63 1.21
C VAL A 8 -9.30 0.20 -0.15
N GLY A 9 -8.27 -0.64 -0.18
CA GLY A 9 -7.75 -1.24 -1.40
C GLY A 9 -7.34 -2.68 -1.19
N THR A 10 -7.38 -3.46 -2.27
CA THR A 10 -6.97 -4.86 -2.28
C THR A 10 -6.15 -5.18 -3.52
N ALA A 11 -5.28 -6.17 -3.42
CA ALA A 11 -4.52 -6.71 -4.54
C ALA A 11 -4.15 -8.17 -4.25
N SER A 12 -3.94 -8.95 -5.31
CA SER A 12 -3.47 -10.34 -5.19
C SER A 12 -2.46 -10.70 -6.28
N THR A 13 -1.78 -11.82 -6.08
CA THR A 13 -0.99 -12.49 -7.10
C THR A 13 -1.05 -13.99 -6.89
N VAL A 14 -0.93 -14.73 -8.00
CA VAL A 14 -0.69 -16.17 -7.98
C VAL A 14 0.78 -16.38 -8.31
N LEU A 15 1.48 -17.13 -7.46
CA LEU A 15 2.88 -17.49 -7.65
C LEU A 15 3.00 -18.59 -8.70
N ALA A 16 4.22 -18.85 -9.19
CA ALA A 16 4.47 -19.95 -10.13
C ALA A 16 4.09 -21.32 -9.54
N SER A 17 4.17 -21.47 -8.21
CA SER A 17 3.72 -22.64 -7.45
C SER A 17 2.20 -22.82 -7.39
N GLY A 18 1.42 -21.84 -7.86
CA GLY A 18 -0.03 -21.80 -7.73
C GLY A 18 -0.55 -21.31 -6.37
N VAL A 19 0.35 -20.99 -5.43
CA VAL A 19 0.01 -20.31 -4.17
C VAL A 19 -0.51 -18.91 -4.48
N THR A 20 -1.60 -18.53 -3.81
CA THR A 20 -2.14 -17.17 -3.87
C THR A 20 -1.66 -16.38 -2.67
N VAL A 21 -1.25 -15.13 -2.90
CA VAL A 21 -1.00 -14.13 -1.86
C VAL A 21 -1.84 -12.90 -2.17
N ALA A 22 -2.57 -12.40 -1.17
CA ALA A 22 -3.45 -11.25 -1.30
C ALA A 22 -3.28 -10.30 -0.12
N ALA A 23 -3.54 -9.01 -0.34
CA ALA A 23 -3.54 -8.00 0.69
C ALA A 23 -4.82 -7.17 0.65
N LEU A 24 -5.37 -6.85 1.82
CA LEU A 24 -6.42 -5.85 2.02
C LEU A 24 -5.84 -4.75 2.91
N VAL A 25 -5.96 -3.49 2.49
CA VAL A 25 -5.37 -2.34 3.19
C VAL A 25 -6.41 -1.25 3.41
N VAL A 26 -6.42 -0.70 4.63
CA VAL A 26 -7.06 0.57 4.97
C VAL A 26 -5.95 1.63 5.05
N ALA A 27 -5.95 2.52 4.06
CA ALA A 27 -4.92 3.51 3.81
C ALA A 27 -5.24 4.84 4.51
N ASN A 28 -4.63 5.10 5.68
CA ASN A 28 -4.76 6.36 6.42
C ASN A 28 -3.42 6.83 7.02
N ALA A 29 -2.33 6.76 6.25
CA ALA A 29 -0.99 7.18 6.69
C ALA A 29 -0.82 8.70 6.82
N ALA A 30 0.06 9.13 7.74
CA ALA A 30 0.52 10.50 7.86
C ALA A 30 1.36 10.92 6.64
N GLY A 31 2.20 10.00 6.16
CA GLY A 31 3.05 10.21 5.00
C GLY A 31 2.30 10.32 3.68
N SER A 32 3.01 10.84 2.67
CA SER A 32 2.49 10.97 1.31
C SER A 32 2.65 9.66 0.56
N VAL A 33 1.62 9.30 -0.21
CA VAL A 33 1.67 8.25 -1.25
C VAL A 33 2.23 8.77 -2.57
N VAL A 34 2.32 10.09 -2.71
CA VAL A 34 2.73 10.78 -3.92
C VAL A 34 4.15 11.29 -3.75
N ASP A 35 4.97 11.07 -4.77
CA ASP A 35 6.26 11.74 -4.93
C ASP A 35 6.05 13.26 -5.11
N PRO A 36 6.57 14.10 -4.19
CA PRO A 36 6.36 15.54 -4.24
C PRO A 36 7.03 16.23 -5.43
N GLU A 37 7.96 15.57 -6.13
CA GLU A 37 8.63 16.14 -7.31
C GLU A 37 7.83 15.90 -8.60
N THR A 38 7.18 14.74 -8.70
CA THR A 38 6.63 14.27 -9.98
C THR A 38 5.13 14.05 -9.98
N GLY A 39 4.50 13.85 -8.81
CA GLY A 39 3.09 13.50 -8.72
C GLY A 39 2.79 12.02 -8.96
N VAL A 40 3.82 11.19 -9.19
CA VAL A 40 3.64 9.73 -9.31
C VAL A 40 3.33 9.12 -7.94
N LEU A 41 2.54 8.05 -7.91
CA LEU A 41 2.37 7.26 -6.69
C LEU A 41 3.65 6.44 -6.47
N TYR A 42 4.24 6.51 -5.27
CA TYR A 42 5.47 5.77 -4.96
C TYR A 42 5.34 4.27 -5.26
N GLY A 43 4.18 3.68 -4.92
CA GLY A 43 3.92 2.26 -5.16
C GLY A 43 3.86 1.85 -6.64
N GLU A 44 3.75 2.80 -7.58
CA GLU A 44 3.78 2.50 -9.02
C GLU A 44 5.20 2.39 -9.56
N LEU A 45 6.18 2.98 -8.87
CA LEU A 45 7.61 2.83 -9.21
C LEU A 45 8.08 1.37 -9.04
N PHE A 46 7.38 0.59 -8.24
CA PHE A 46 7.65 -0.84 -7.99
C PHE A 46 6.85 -1.78 -8.90
N GLN A 47 6.02 -1.24 -9.80
CA GLN A 47 5.18 -2.03 -10.72
C GLN A 47 5.72 -2.03 -12.15
N GLY A 48 6.95 -1.60 -12.35
CA GLY A 48 7.61 -1.49 -13.65
C GLY A 48 7.69 -0.04 -14.12
N ARG A 49 7.19 0.25 -15.34
CA ARG A 49 7.28 1.60 -15.90
C ARG A 49 6.17 2.48 -15.36
N ALA A 50 6.51 3.36 -14.42
CA ALA A 50 5.62 4.40 -13.97
C ALA A 50 5.40 5.46 -15.07
N VAL A 51 4.17 5.97 -15.14
CA VAL A 51 3.81 7.10 -16.00
C VAL A 51 3.85 8.36 -15.17
N TYR A 52 4.71 9.29 -15.57
CA TYR A 52 4.87 10.56 -14.88
C TYR A 52 3.80 11.56 -15.36
N PRO A 53 3.05 12.19 -14.45
CA PRO A 53 2.18 13.31 -14.80
C PRO A 53 2.94 14.44 -15.50
N GLU A 54 2.27 15.15 -16.41
CA GLU A 54 2.83 16.38 -16.99
C GLU A 54 3.12 17.41 -15.89
N ALA A 55 4.24 18.13 -16.01
CA ALA A 55 4.67 19.10 -14.99
C ALA A 55 3.60 20.13 -14.65
N ARG A 56 2.86 20.64 -15.66
CA ARG A 56 1.75 21.60 -15.45
C ARG A 56 0.59 21.00 -14.65
N VAL A 57 0.30 19.71 -14.83
CA VAL A 57 -0.77 19.00 -14.10
C VAL A 57 -0.34 18.84 -12.65
N HIS A 58 0.92 18.45 -12.42
CA HIS A 58 1.47 18.32 -11.07
C HIS A 58 1.51 19.67 -10.33
N GLU A 59 1.91 20.75 -10.99
CA GLU A 59 1.91 22.09 -10.39
C GLU A 59 0.48 22.52 -9.97
N ASP A 60 -0.51 22.26 -10.82
CA ASP A 60 -1.91 22.56 -10.49
C ASP A 60 -2.44 21.70 -9.34
N ALA A 61 -2.11 20.40 -9.34
CA ALA A 61 -2.43 19.49 -8.26
C ALA A 61 -1.86 19.98 -6.92
N ARG A 62 -0.59 20.42 -6.89
CA ARG A 62 0.04 20.98 -5.68
C ARG A 62 -0.69 22.22 -5.16
N ARG A 63 -1.13 23.12 -6.04
CA ARG A 63 -1.94 24.30 -5.63
C ARG A 63 -3.26 23.89 -5.02
N ARG A 64 -3.98 22.93 -5.62
CA ARG A 64 -5.26 22.43 -5.10
C ARG A 64 -5.10 21.73 -3.75
N ILE A 65 -4.06 20.89 -3.63
CA ILE A 65 -3.69 20.22 -2.37
C ILE A 65 -3.42 21.26 -1.27
N ALA A 66 -2.61 22.29 -1.55
CA ALA A 66 -2.28 23.33 -0.57
C ALA A 66 -3.53 24.10 -0.10
N ARG A 67 -4.44 24.43 -1.03
CA ARG A 67 -5.72 25.09 -0.72
C ARG A 67 -6.62 24.21 0.17
N ALA A 68 -6.70 22.91 -0.11
CA ALA A 68 -7.47 21.98 0.70
C ALA A 68 -6.85 21.80 2.09
N ALA A 69 -5.53 21.63 2.17
CA ALA A 69 -4.80 21.47 3.43
C ALA A 69 -4.95 22.70 4.35
N ALA A 70 -4.99 23.91 3.81
CA ALA A 70 -5.21 25.13 4.59
C ALA A 70 -6.60 25.18 5.27
N ARG A 71 -7.57 24.39 4.80
CA ARG A 71 -8.91 24.25 5.40
C ARG A 71 -8.97 23.11 6.44
N ASN A 72 -7.96 22.26 6.52
CA ASN A 72 -7.98 21.06 7.35
C ASN A 72 -7.22 21.29 8.66
N ALA A 73 -7.82 20.85 9.76
CA ALA A 73 -7.05 20.64 10.99
C ALA A 73 -6.12 19.42 10.81
N PRO A 74 -4.88 19.45 11.32
CA PRO A 74 -4.02 18.27 11.31
C PRO A 74 -4.71 17.11 12.05
N PRO A 75 -4.81 15.92 11.45
CA PRO A 75 -5.37 14.77 12.15
C PRO A 75 -4.47 14.40 13.34
N PRO A 76 -5.05 14.08 14.52
CA PRO A 76 -4.27 13.80 15.72
C PRO A 76 -3.46 12.50 15.62
N LEU A 77 -3.95 11.53 14.85
CA LEU A 77 -3.35 10.21 14.65
C LEU A 77 -3.60 9.72 13.22
N ASN A 78 -2.67 8.92 12.71
CA ASN A 78 -2.74 8.27 11.41
C ASN A 78 -2.48 6.77 11.58
N THR A 79 -2.95 5.94 10.64
CA THR A 79 -2.85 4.47 10.75
C THR A 79 -2.99 3.82 9.38
N THR A 80 -2.03 3.00 8.97
CA THR A 80 -2.23 2.04 7.88
C THR A 80 -2.49 0.66 8.46
N LEU A 81 -3.67 0.09 8.20
CA LEU A 81 -3.99 -1.27 8.62
C LEU A 81 -3.97 -2.20 7.41
N ALA A 82 -3.27 -3.32 7.50
CA ALA A 82 -3.25 -4.31 6.44
C ALA A 82 -3.53 -5.72 6.96
N VAL A 83 -4.14 -6.52 6.10
CA VAL A 83 -4.23 -7.97 6.22
C VAL A 83 -3.56 -8.56 4.99
N VAL A 84 -2.58 -9.43 5.18
CA VAL A 84 -1.98 -10.24 4.12
C VAL A 84 -2.43 -11.68 4.32
N ALA A 85 -3.04 -12.28 3.30
CA ALA A 85 -3.57 -13.63 3.33
C ALA A 85 -2.91 -14.50 2.25
N THR A 86 -2.66 -15.76 2.57
CA THR A 86 -2.18 -16.76 1.63
C THR A 86 -2.88 -18.10 1.83
N ASP A 87 -2.98 -18.90 0.78
CA ASP A 87 -3.44 -20.28 0.86
C ASP A 87 -2.33 -21.29 1.17
N ALA A 88 -1.06 -20.84 1.21
CA ALA A 88 0.07 -21.64 1.64
C ALA A 88 -0.02 -22.03 3.12
N GLU A 89 0.49 -23.22 3.46
CA GLU A 89 0.70 -23.67 4.82
C GLU A 89 1.91 -22.95 5.44
N LEU A 90 1.63 -22.10 6.44
CA LEU A 90 2.64 -21.38 7.21
C LEU A 90 2.49 -21.69 8.69
N SER A 91 3.61 -21.95 9.36
CA SER A 91 3.71 -21.88 10.81
C SER A 91 3.46 -20.45 11.32
N LYS A 92 3.19 -20.30 12.63
CA LYS A 92 3.00 -18.99 13.26
C LYS A 92 4.23 -18.07 13.09
N ALA A 93 5.43 -18.61 13.19
CA ALA A 93 6.66 -17.85 13.00
C ALA A 93 6.83 -17.37 11.55
N GLN A 94 6.49 -18.22 10.57
CA GLN A 94 6.52 -17.83 9.15
C GLN A 94 5.45 -16.79 8.83
N ALA A 95 4.24 -16.91 9.39
CA ALA A 95 3.21 -15.89 9.26
C ALA A 95 3.62 -14.56 9.91
N GLN A 96 4.26 -14.58 11.08
CA GLN A 96 4.83 -13.38 11.70
C GLN A 96 5.91 -12.75 10.81
N LYS A 97 6.75 -13.57 10.17
CA LYS A 97 7.74 -13.07 9.21
C LYS A 97 7.09 -12.42 7.99
N LEU A 98 6.01 -13.01 7.47
CA LEU A 98 5.21 -12.45 6.37
C LEU A 98 4.59 -11.10 6.75
N ALA A 99 4.01 -10.99 7.95
CA ALA A 99 3.52 -9.70 8.45
C ALA A 99 4.65 -8.67 8.52
N GLY A 100 5.83 -9.05 9.00
CA GLY A 100 7.01 -8.19 9.06
C GLY A 100 7.48 -7.70 7.69
N THR A 101 7.68 -8.60 6.71
CA THR A 101 8.12 -8.19 5.36
C THR A 101 7.05 -7.40 4.61
N ALA A 102 5.78 -7.59 4.92
CA ALA A 102 4.69 -6.82 4.34
C ALA A 102 4.74 -5.32 4.74
N HIS A 103 5.36 -4.95 5.87
CA HIS A 103 5.63 -3.54 6.19
C HIS A 103 6.56 -2.87 5.16
N ASP A 104 7.46 -3.62 4.51
CA ASP A 104 8.27 -3.08 3.41
C ASP A 104 7.37 -2.62 2.25
N GLY A 105 6.24 -3.30 2.04
CA GLY A 105 5.24 -2.91 1.07
C GLY A 105 4.60 -1.55 1.36
N ILE A 106 4.38 -1.23 2.64
CA ILE A 106 3.92 0.09 3.10
C ILE A 106 5.00 1.14 2.83
N ALA A 107 6.25 0.85 3.21
CA ALA A 107 7.38 1.76 3.01
C ALA A 107 7.68 2.08 1.53
N ARG A 108 7.40 1.14 0.62
CA ARG A 108 7.49 1.36 -0.83
C ARG A 108 6.37 2.24 -1.39
N ALA A 109 5.21 2.28 -0.74
CA ALA A 109 4.04 2.99 -1.24
C ALA A 109 3.81 4.35 -0.57
N VAL A 110 4.43 4.58 0.60
CA VAL A 110 4.19 5.75 1.45
C VAL A 110 5.51 6.27 2.01
N ARG A 111 5.67 7.59 2.08
CA ARG A 111 6.83 8.24 2.66
C ARG A 111 6.48 9.55 3.40
N PRO A 112 6.94 9.74 4.65
CA PRO A 112 7.51 8.73 5.57
C PRO A 112 6.43 7.76 6.09
N VAL A 113 6.84 6.69 6.77
CA VAL A 113 5.97 5.70 7.45
C VAL A 113 6.54 5.38 8.82
N HIS A 114 5.78 4.65 9.65
CA HIS A 114 6.22 4.19 10.98
C HIS A 114 6.65 5.33 11.91
N LEU A 115 6.08 6.52 11.73
CA LEU A 115 6.31 7.63 12.65
C LEU A 115 5.59 7.39 13.98
N LEU A 116 5.93 8.18 15.00
CA LEU A 116 5.35 8.05 16.35
C LEU A 116 3.82 8.21 16.39
N ASN A 117 3.24 8.87 15.40
CA ASN A 117 1.80 9.09 15.25
C ASN A 117 1.15 8.18 14.19
N ASP A 118 1.91 7.22 13.62
CA ASP A 118 1.40 6.19 12.71
C ASP A 118 1.20 4.87 13.46
N GLY A 119 -0.05 4.40 13.52
CA GLY A 119 -0.41 3.09 14.08
C GLY A 119 -0.26 1.92 13.11
N ASP A 120 0.75 1.95 12.22
CA ASP A 120 0.86 0.99 11.12
C ASP A 120 0.92 -0.46 11.63
N THR A 121 -0.02 -1.29 11.18
CA THR A 121 -0.16 -2.68 11.66
C THR A 121 -0.51 -3.63 10.50
N VAL A 122 0.24 -4.72 10.38
CA VAL A 122 -0.04 -5.81 9.43
C VAL A 122 -0.40 -7.10 10.16
N PHE A 123 -1.51 -7.71 9.78
CA PHE A 123 -1.89 -9.08 10.19
C PHE A 123 -1.64 -10.06 9.04
N ALA A 124 -1.02 -11.20 9.33
CA ALA A 124 -0.84 -12.27 8.35
C ALA A 124 -1.77 -13.46 8.64
N LEU A 125 -2.41 -13.98 7.58
CA LEU A 125 -3.30 -15.13 7.61
C LEU A 125 -2.81 -16.19 6.61
N ALA A 126 -2.85 -17.45 7.03
CA ALA A 126 -2.53 -18.59 6.19
C ALA A 126 -3.65 -19.61 6.35
N THR A 127 -4.34 -19.98 5.26
CA THR A 127 -5.44 -20.95 5.32
C THR A 127 -4.94 -22.39 5.37
N GLY A 128 -3.67 -22.63 4.99
CA GLY A 128 -3.07 -23.97 4.99
C GLY A 128 -3.67 -24.93 3.97
N SER A 129 -4.25 -24.41 2.89
CA SER A 129 -4.90 -25.23 1.86
C SER A 129 -3.92 -25.79 0.83
N ARG A 130 -2.68 -25.30 0.79
CA ARG A 130 -1.61 -25.76 -0.09
C ARG A 130 -0.32 -25.99 0.70
N PRO A 131 0.36 -27.14 0.53
CA PRO A 131 1.68 -27.32 1.11
C PRO A 131 2.65 -26.30 0.48
N LEU A 132 3.51 -25.73 1.32
CA LEU A 132 4.62 -24.93 0.83
C LEU A 132 5.76 -25.90 0.46
N GLU A 133 5.78 -26.36 -0.79
CA GLU A 133 6.75 -27.36 -1.23
C GLU A 133 8.18 -26.85 -1.08
N ALA A 134 8.99 -27.62 -0.36
CA ALA A 134 10.42 -27.35 -0.24
C ALA A 134 11.13 -27.91 -1.47
N ASP A 135 11.83 -27.04 -2.21
CA ASP A 135 12.82 -27.52 -3.17
C ASP A 135 13.86 -28.36 -2.39
N PRO A 136 14.08 -29.64 -2.76
CA PRO A 136 15.01 -30.53 -2.10
C PRO A 136 16.44 -29.97 -1.96
N GLY A 137 16.84 -29.04 -2.83
CA GLY A 137 18.16 -28.40 -2.81
C GLY A 137 18.27 -27.16 -1.91
N THR A 138 17.15 -26.54 -1.49
CA THR A 138 17.14 -25.29 -0.71
C THR A 138 16.38 -25.37 0.62
N GLY A 139 15.82 -26.53 0.95
CA GLY A 139 15.18 -26.79 2.25
C GLY A 139 13.94 -25.93 2.52
N GLY A 140 13.22 -25.48 1.48
CA GLY A 140 11.97 -24.71 1.60
C GLY A 140 12.12 -23.21 1.88
N SER A 141 13.35 -22.73 2.04
CA SER A 141 13.64 -21.30 2.23
C SER A 141 13.24 -20.47 1.00
N LEU A 142 13.45 -21.01 -0.21
CA LEU A 142 13.14 -20.30 -1.45
C LEU A 142 11.63 -20.08 -1.65
N ALA A 143 10.81 -21.11 -1.41
CA ALA A 143 9.36 -21.02 -1.53
C ALA A 143 8.76 -20.02 -0.53
N LEU A 144 9.27 -19.99 0.71
CA LEU A 144 8.86 -18.98 1.68
C LEU A 144 9.23 -17.57 1.21
N ASN A 145 10.45 -17.37 0.68
CA ASN A 145 10.88 -16.06 0.20
C ASN A 145 9.98 -15.50 -0.90
N GLU A 146 9.46 -16.35 -1.80
CA GLU A 146 8.49 -15.92 -2.81
C GLU A 146 7.19 -15.40 -2.17
N VAL A 147 6.68 -16.09 -1.15
CA VAL A 147 5.49 -15.65 -0.38
C VAL A 147 5.77 -14.35 0.37
N LEU A 148 6.93 -14.21 0.99
CA LEU A 148 7.34 -13.00 1.72
C LEU A 148 7.46 -11.79 0.79
N ALA A 149 8.10 -11.95 -0.37
CA ALA A 149 8.25 -10.92 -1.38
C ALA A 149 6.88 -10.51 -1.95
N ALA A 150 6.05 -11.49 -2.32
CA ALA A 150 4.69 -11.24 -2.79
C ALA A 150 3.81 -10.55 -1.74
N GLY A 151 4.01 -10.82 -0.45
CA GLY A 151 3.35 -10.11 0.65
C GLY A 151 3.65 -8.61 0.62
N ALA A 152 4.92 -8.23 0.46
CA ALA A 152 5.30 -6.84 0.33
C ALA A 152 4.71 -6.20 -0.94
N ASP A 153 4.82 -6.87 -2.09
CA ASP A 153 4.36 -6.32 -3.38
C ASP A 153 2.83 -6.22 -3.48
N THR A 154 2.10 -7.15 -2.86
CA THR A 154 0.63 -7.08 -2.77
C THR A 154 0.19 -5.92 -1.89
N VAL A 155 0.85 -5.66 -0.76
CA VAL A 155 0.55 -4.48 0.09
C VAL A 155 0.82 -3.17 -0.65
N THR A 156 1.96 -3.05 -1.34
CA THR A 156 2.26 -1.87 -2.17
C THR A 156 1.16 -1.60 -3.20
N ARG A 157 0.73 -2.64 -3.92
CA ARG A 157 -0.34 -2.54 -4.92
C ARG A 157 -1.71 -2.24 -4.30
N ALA A 158 -2.03 -2.84 -3.16
CA ALA A 158 -3.28 -2.60 -2.45
C ALA A 158 -3.40 -1.13 -1.99
N ILE A 159 -2.30 -0.51 -1.55
CA ILE A 159 -2.26 0.92 -1.22
C ILE A 159 -2.51 1.79 -2.46
N VAL A 160 -1.85 1.50 -3.58
CA VAL A 160 -2.10 2.20 -4.85
C VAL A 160 -3.57 2.08 -5.24
N ASN A 161 -4.14 0.88 -5.17
CA ASN A 161 -5.55 0.64 -5.46
C ASN A 161 -6.48 1.40 -4.51
N ALA A 162 -6.15 1.50 -3.22
CA ALA A 162 -6.94 2.27 -2.25
C ALA A 162 -7.02 3.76 -2.62
N VAL A 163 -5.88 4.35 -2.99
CA VAL A 163 -5.77 5.77 -3.37
C VAL A 163 -6.44 6.03 -4.72
N ARG A 164 -6.28 5.11 -5.67
CA ARG A 164 -6.94 5.21 -6.98
C ARG A 164 -8.45 5.02 -6.86
N ALA A 165 -8.94 4.12 -6.02
CA ALA A 165 -10.37 3.87 -5.85
C ALA A 165 -11.09 4.99 -5.09
N ALA A 166 -10.38 5.75 -4.25
CA ALA A 166 -10.95 6.82 -3.45
C ALA A 166 -11.67 7.90 -4.30
N GLY A 167 -12.79 8.41 -3.78
CA GLY A 167 -13.46 9.62 -4.25
C GLY A 167 -13.21 10.78 -3.27
N PRO A 168 -13.27 12.04 -3.72
CA PRO A 168 -12.99 13.19 -2.86
C PRO A 168 -14.02 13.34 -1.76
N VAL A 169 -13.64 14.03 -0.68
CA VAL A 169 -14.54 14.40 0.41
C VAL A 169 -14.40 15.89 0.67
N ASP A 170 -15.51 16.62 0.75
CA ASP A 170 -15.55 18.00 1.28
C ASP A 170 -16.70 18.08 2.30
N GLY A 171 -16.38 18.43 3.53
CA GLY A 171 -17.37 18.52 4.60
C GLY A 171 -16.80 19.05 5.91
N PRO A 172 -17.57 18.98 7.01
CA PRO A 172 -17.17 19.53 8.31
C PRO A 172 -15.88 18.94 8.87
N GLY A 173 -15.53 17.70 8.48
CA GLY A 173 -14.30 17.02 8.87
C GLY A 173 -13.08 17.31 7.99
N GLY A 174 -13.20 18.27 7.06
CA GLY A 174 -12.14 18.68 6.15
C GLY A 174 -12.40 18.33 4.69
N THR A 175 -11.51 18.85 3.84
CA THR A 175 -11.51 18.68 2.40
C THR A 175 -10.32 17.84 1.97
N TRP A 176 -10.58 16.68 1.39
CA TRP A 176 -9.58 15.69 1.02
C TRP A 176 -9.78 15.34 -0.46
N PRO A 177 -8.98 15.91 -1.37
CA PRO A 177 -9.08 15.59 -2.79
C PRO A 177 -8.66 14.15 -3.07
N ALA A 178 -9.28 13.54 -4.07
CA ALA A 178 -8.87 12.22 -4.57
C ALA A 178 -7.70 12.37 -5.56
N TYR A 179 -6.81 11.38 -5.61
CA TYR A 179 -5.70 11.38 -6.56
C TYR A 179 -6.17 11.53 -8.01
N ARG A 180 -7.22 10.79 -8.39
CA ARG A 180 -7.79 10.82 -9.76
C ARG A 180 -8.39 12.17 -10.16
N GLU A 181 -8.84 12.98 -9.20
CA GLU A 181 -9.34 14.32 -9.49
C GLU A 181 -8.20 15.29 -9.86
N LEU A 182 -7.03 15.06 -9.28
CA LEU A 182 -5.85 15.90 -9.46
C LEU A 182 -5.04 15.49 -10.70
N TYR A 183 -4.94 14.19 -10.96
CA TYR A 183 -4.05 13.62 -11.98
C TYR A 183 -4.79 12.85 -13.09
N GLY A 184 -6.12 12.72 -13.01
CA GLY A 184 -6.97 12.04 -13.99
C GLY A 184 -7.27 10.58 -13.66
N GLN A 185 -8.28 10.02 -14.36
CA GLN A 185 -8.58 8.59 -14.33
C GLN A 185 -7.67 7.87 -15.33
N ARG A 186 -6.65 7.20 -14.85
CA ARG A 186 -5.96 6.14 -15.59
C ARG A 186 -5.73 4.98 -14.65
#